data_AF-A0A258QI29-F1
#
_entry.id   AF-A0A258QI29-F1
#
_cell.length_a   1.000
_cell.length_b   1.000
_cell.length_c   1.000
_cell.angle_alpha   90.00
_cell.angle_beta   90.00
_cell.angle_gamma   90.00
#
_symmetry.space_group_name_H-M   'P 1'
#
loop_
_entity.id
_entity.type
_entity.pdbx_description
1 polymer ?
#
loop_
_entity_poly.entity_id
_entity_poly.type
_entity_poly.pdbx_seq_one_letter_code
_entity_poly.pdbx_strand_id
1 'polypeptide(L)'
;MDRLAYIAMSGAKQTLLAQATNANNLANVSTQGFKADLDAFQSMPVYGPGYASRVYAQDVRTGTNFEPGPLMTTGRDLDVALKGQGFIAV
;
A
#
# COMPACT_ATOMS: atom_id res chain seq x y z
N MET A 1 -17.07 27.32 -9.81
CA MET A 1 -15.89 26.43 -9.86
C MET A 1 -16.36 25.00 -9.67
N ASP A 2 -15.91 24.11 -10.54
CA ASP A 2 -16.55 22.84 -10.89
C ASP A 2 -16.33 21.74 -9.84
N ARG A 3 -17.32 21.56 -8.95
CA ARG A 3 -17.22 20.71 -7.75
C ARG A 3 -17.10 19.23 -8.10
N LEU A 4 -17.70 18.80 -9.21
CA LEU A 4 -17.64 17.44 -9.70
C LEU A 4 -16.26 17.11 -10.26
N ALA A 5 -15.66 18.04 -11.02
CA ALA A 5 -14.31 17.90 -11.52
C ALA A 5 -13.29 17.71 -10.38
N TYR A 6 -13.44 18.42 -9.26
CA TYR A 6 -12.58 18.24 -8.09
C TYR A 6 -12.69 16.83 -7.48
N ILE A 7 -13.92 16.31 -7.31
CA ILE A 7 -14.14 14.96 -6.78
C ILE A 7 -13.55 13.92 -7.75
N ALA A 8 -13.81 14.05 -9.05
CA ALA A 8 -13.26 13.17 -10.07
C ALA A 8 -11.72 13.17 -10.06
N MET A 9 -11.10 14.34 -10.01
CA MET A 9 -9.64 14.48 -9.93
C MET A 9 -9.08 13.90 -8.63
N SER A 10 -9.79 14.06 -7.51
CA SER A 10 -9.39 13.44 -6.24
C SER A 10 -9.39 11.92 -6.34
N GLY A 11 -10.45 11.30 -6.91
CA GLY A 11 -10.49 9.86 -7.15
C GLY A 11 -9.38 9.39 -8.08
N ALA A 12 -9.17 10.08 -9.21
CA ALA A 12 -8.11 9.75 -10.15
C ALA A 12 -6.71 9.79 -9.50
N LYS A 13 -6.43 10.82 -8.69
CA LYS A 13 -5.17 10.91 -7.93
C LYS A 13 -5.01 9.72 -6.98
N GLN A 14 -6.06 9.35 -6.25
CA GLN A 14 -6.00 8.27 -5.26
C GLN A 14 -5.82 6.91 -5.95
N THR A 15 -6.44 6.68 -7.11
CA THR A 15 -6.19 5.50 -7.94
C THR A 15 -4.73 5.42 -8.41
N LEU A 16 -4.13 6.56 -8.80
CA LEU A 16 -2.71 6.60 -9.19
C LEU A 16 -1.76 6.27 -8.02
N LEU A 17 -2.13 6.65 -6.79
CA LEU A 17 -1.37 6.27 -5.60
C LEU A 17 -1.42 4.75 -5.38
N ALA A 18 -2.62 4.15 -5.41
CA ALA A 18 -2.77 2.69 -5.30
C ALA A 18 -2.03 1.95 -6.44
N GLN A 19 -2.04 2.51 -7.65
CA GLN A 19 -1.26 1.95 -8.77
C GLN A 19 0.25 2.01 -8.50
N ALA A 20 0.76 3.07 -7.88
CA ALA A 20 2.16 3.19 -7.52
C ALA A 20 2.57 2.14 -6.47
N THR A 21 1.72 1.88 -5.46
CA THR A 21 1.94 0.80 -4.49
C THR A 21 1.98 -0.57 -5.17
N ASN A 22 1.03 -0.85 -6.07
CA ASN A 22 1.02 -2.09 -6.84
C ASN A 22 2.28 -2.26 -7.69
N ALA A 23 2.72 -1.19 -8.36
CA ALA A 23 3.95 -1.20 -9.15
C ALA A 23 5.18 -1.46 -8.26
N ASN A 24 5.23 -0.87 -7.06
CA ASN A 24 6.32 -1.11 -6.10
C ASN A 24 6.35 -2.57 -5.62
N ASN A 25 5.19 -3.13 -5.27
CA ASN A 25 5.06 -4.52 -4.86
C ASN A 25 5.52 -5.48 -5.97
N LEU A 26 5.10 -5.23 -7.21
CA LEU A 26 5.52 -6.04 -8.37
C LEU A 26 7.02 -5.94 -8.65
N ALA A 27 7.59 -4.73 -8.57
CA ALA A 27 9.01 -4.51 -8.80
C ALA A 27 9.90 -5.25 -7.78
N ASN A 28 9.39 -5.51 -6.57
CA ASN A 28 10.13 -6.17 -5.49
C ASN A 28 9.77 -7.65 -5.30
N VAL A 29 9.09 -8.28 -6.28
CA VAL A 29 8.67 -9.69 -6.18
C VAL A 29 9.84 -10.68 -5.95
N SER A 30 11.04 -10.35 -6.42
CA SER A 30 12.26 -11.17 -6.26
C SER A 30 13.16 -10.71 -5.11
N THR A 31 12.78 -9.67 -4.37
CA THR A 31 13.55 -9.15 -3.24
C THR A 31 13.34 -10.05 -2.01
N GLN A 32 14.41 -10.69 -1.55
CA GLN A 32 14.35 -11.57 -0.37
C GLN A 32 13.92 -10.79 0.88
N GLY A 33 12.92 -11.31 1.60
CA GLY A 33 12.41 -10.68 2.81
C GLY A 33 11.50 -9.47 2.58
N PHE A 34 11.21 -9.09 1.33
CA PHE A 34 10.26 -8.00 1.03
C PHE A 34 8.86 -8.33 1.56
N LYS A 35 8.19 -7.32 2.11
CA LYS A 35 6.82 -7.39 2.62
C LYS A 35 5.95 -6.44 1.82
N ALA A 36 4.90 -6.98 1.21
CA ALA A 36 4.01 -6.21 0.36
C ALA A 36 3.16 -5.23 1.18
N ASP A 37 2.96 -4.03 0.64
CA ASP A 37 2.04 -3.06 1.19
C ASP A 37 0.62 -3.28 0.65
N LEU A 38 -0.36 -3.07 1.53
CA LEU A 38 -1.79 -3.22 1.24
C LEU A 38 -2.48 -1.86 1.31
N ASP A 39 -3.29 -1.59 0.30
CA ASP A 39 -4.08 -0.36 0.18
C ASP A 39 -5.58 -0.65 0.31
N ALA A 40 -6.32 0.32 0.83
CA ALA A 40 -7.78 0.31 0.84
C ALA A 40 -8.33 1.71 0.61
N PHE A 41 -9.58 1.79 0.15
CA PHE A 41 -10.26 3.05 -0.09
C PHE A 41 -11.29 3.33 0.99
N GLN A 42 -11.28 4.55 1.51
CA GLN A 42 -12.26 5.05 2.47
C GLN A 42 -13.01 6.27 1.92
N SER A 43 -14.27 6.39 2.31
CA SER A 43 -15.09 7.56 1.96
C SER A 43 -14.84 8.70 2.93
N MET A 44 -14.36 9.83 2.40
CA MET A 44 -13.96 10.99 3.19
C MET A 44 -14.86 12.19 2.88
N PRO A 45 -15.52 12.78 3.90
CA PRO A 45 -16.35 13.95 3.70
C PRO A 45 -15.49 15.19 3.45
N VAL A 46 -15.96 16.09 2.57
CA VAL A 46 -15.30 17.37 2.35
C VAL A 46 -15.86 18.41 3.33
N TYR A 47 -15.03 18.86 4.25
CA TYR A 47 -15.38 19.92 5.20
C TYR A 47 -15.28 21.31 4.57
N GLY A 48 -16.25 22.19 4.88
CA GLY A 48 -16.26 23.58 4.42
C GLY A 48 -17.61 24.25 4.71
N PRO A 49 -17.74 25.55 4.40
CA PRO A 49 -19.00 26.29 4.63
C PRO A 49 -20.17 25.69 3.85
N GLY A 50 -21.34 25.58 4.50
CA GLY A 50 -22.57 25.03 3.93
C GLY A 50 -22.84 23.58 4.32
N TYR A 51 -23.75 22.92 3.60
CA TYR A 51 -24.13 21.52 3.87
C TYR A 51 -23.04 20.53 3.45
N ALA A 52 -22.87 19.46 4.23
CA ALA A 52 -21.96 18.36 3.96
C ALA A 52 -22.50 17.44 2.85
N SER A 53 -22.47 17.92 1.61
CA SER A 53 -23.03 17.24 0.43
C SER A 53 -22.00 16.49 -0.42
N ARG A 54 -20.74 16.42 0.02
CA ARG A 54 -19.61 15.94 -0.80
C ARG A 54 -18.79 14.91 -0.04
N VAL A 55 -18.53 13.81 -0.72
CA VAL A 55 -17.68 12.70 -0.26
C VAL A 55 -16.79 12.29 -1.41
N TYR A 56 -15.52 12.03 -1.14
CA TYR A 56 -14.57 11.48 -2.11
C TYR A 56 -13.95 10.18 -1.59
N ALA A 57 -13.45 9.34 -2.50
CA ALA A 57 -12.69 8.15 -2.13
C ALA A 57 -11.23 8.55 -1.87
N GLN A 58 -10.69 8.16 -0.72
CA GLN A 58 -9.30 8.36 -0.34
C GLN A 58 -8.61 7.01 -0.22
N ASP A 59 -7.45 6.87 -0.85
CA ASP A 59 -6.57 5.74 -0.64
C ASP A 59 -5.90 5.88 0.74
N VAL A 60 -5.87 4.79 1.48
CA VAL A 60 -5.21 4.65 2.76
C VAL A 60 -4.37 3.38 2.75
N ARG A 61 -3.06 3.54 2.99
CA ARG A 61 -2.18 2.41 3.23
C ARG A 61 -2.65 1.70 4.50
N THR A 62 -3.27 0.54 4.29
CA THR A 62 -3.96 -0.23 5.32
C THR A 62 -3.00 -1.03 6.18
N GLY A 63 -1.85 -1.42 5.61
CA GLY A 63 -0.78 -2.05 6.36
C GLY A 63 0.23 -2.74 5.46
N THR A 64 1.08 -3.53 6.09
CA THR A 64 2.08 -4.36 5.43
C THR A 64 1.75 -5.82 5.71
N ASN A 65 1.76 -6.68 4.69
CA ASN A 65 1.58 -8.12 4.89
C ASN A 65 2.88 -8.72 5.44
N PHE A 66 2.88 -9.12 6.71
CA PHE A 66 4.02 -9.75 7.39
C PHE A 66 4.10 -11.26 7.23
N GLU A 67 3.17 -11.90 6.50
CA GLU A 67 3.22 -13.33 6.23
C GLU A 67 4.56 -13.72 5.60
N PRO A 68 5.17 -14.83 6.04
CA PRO A 68 6.42 -15.30 5.47
C PRO A 68 6.19 -15.77 4.03
N GLY A 69 7.08 -15.33 3.13
CA GLY A 69 7.13 -15.84 1.77
C GLY A 69 7.80 -17.22 1.70
N PRO A 70 7.90 -17.80 0.49
CA PRO A 70 8.61 -19.06 0.30
C PRO A 70 10.09 -18.94 0.68
N LEU A 71 10.63 -20.00 1.28
CA LEU A 71 12.06 -20.11 1.57
C LEU A 71 12.78 -20.77 0.40
N MET A 72 13.98 -20.28 0.08
CA MET A 72 14.87 -20.88 -0.91
C MET A 72 16.17 -21.30 -0.23
N THR A 73 16.56 -22.56 -0.42
CA THR A 73 17.86 -23.05 0.04
C THR A 73 18.93 -22.61 -0.94
N THR A 74 19.95 -21.89 -0.44
CA THR A 74 21.06 -21.38 -1.27
C THR A 74 22.31 -22.25 -1.22
N GLY A 75 22.46 -23.11 -0.20
CA GLY A 75 23.63 -23.96 0.01
C GLY A 75 24.87 -23.21 0.51
N ARG A 76 24.75 -21.96 0.95
CA ARG A 76 25.84 -21.15 1.49
C ARG A 76 25.76 -21.10 3.01
N ASP A 77 26.89 -21.31 3.69
CA ASP A 77 26.95 -21.41 5.15
C ASP A 77 26.52 -20.13 5.90
N LEU A 78 26.63 -18.98 5.25
CA LEU A 78 26.31 -17.66 5.85
C LEU A 78 24.94 -17.12 5.46
N ASP A 79 24.18 -17.84 4.63
CA ASP A 79 22.83 -17.43 4.25
C ASP A 79 21.84 -17.95 5.30
N VAL A 80 21.31 -17.04 6.12
CA VAL A 80 20.38 -17.35 7.21
C VAL A 80 19.00 -16.78 6.94
N ALA A 81 17.96 -17.51 7.36
CA ALA A 81 16.57 -17.07 7.29
C ALA A 81 15.90 -17.25 8.66
N LEU A 82 14.98 -16.34 9.00
CA LEU A 82 14.19 -16.45 10.22
C LEU A 82 13.08 -17.49 10.06
N LYS A 83 12.97 -18.38 11.05
CA LYS A 83 11.84 -19.31 11.17
C LYS A 83 10.79 -18.71 12.09
N GLY A 84 9.67 -18.28 11.52
CA GLY A 84 8.59 -17.61 12.26
C GLY A 84 8.64 -16.09 12.12
N GLN A 85 8.06 -15.38 13.08
CA GLN A 85 7.98 -13.93 13.09
C GLN A 85 9.21 -13.31 13.76
N GLY A 86 9.71 -12.20 13.22
CA GLY A 86 10.82 -11.44 13.79
C GLY A 86 11.62 -10.68 12.73
N PHE A 87 12.61 -9.93 13.21
CA PHE A 87 13.58 -9.21 12.37
C PHE A 87 15.00 -9.53 12.85
N ILE A 88 15.96 -9.50 11.92
CA ILE A 88 17.38 -9.55 12.24
C ILE A 88 17.81 -8.13 12.60
N ALA A 89 18.38 -7.95 13.79
CA ALA A 89 19.01 -6.70 14.18
C ALA A 89 20.44 -6.64 13.61
N VAL A 90 20.86 -5.44 13.17
CA VAL A 90 22.20 -5.17 12.61
C VAL A 90 22.79 -3.94 13.29
#